data_AF-A0A5J6LFA5-F1
#
_entry.id   AF-A0A5J6LFA5-F1
#
_cell.length_a   1.000
_cell.length_b   1.000
_cell.length_c   1.000
_cell.angle_alpha   90.00
_cell.angle_beta   90.00
_cell.angle_gamma   90.00
#
_symmetry.space_group_name_H-M   'P 1'
#
loop_
_entity.id
_entity.type
_entity.pdbx_description
1 polymer ?
#
loop_
_entity_poly.entity_id
_entity_poly.type
_entity_poly.pdbx_seq_one_letter_code
_entity_poly.pdbx_strand_id
1 'polypeptide(L)'
;MEWVISIAVILSLIGSIMWVRPSPREHMLSKIRLHARKLGFSVQIAHLETPRGKGQMEPEKIRVPAYRILRSDLSRDERDQWKTWQIFKTENVSNQGLPAGWSWKRGEYQLSDIACEQIATLIQSLPVEVIALESTPVHFSVYWREAGGPEQLDAIHAALQPILAARI
;
A
#
# COMPACT_ATOMS: atom_id res chain seq x y z
N MET A 1 -0.64 46.58 36.40
CA MET A 1 -1.46 45.38 36.65
C MET A 1 -2.07 44.82 35.37
N GLU A 2 -2.67 45.66 34.51
CA GLU A 2 -3.35 45.22 33.26
C GLU A 2 -2.43 44.51 32.24
N TRP A 3 -1.18 44.95 32.13
CA TRP A 3 -0.19 44.36 31.23
C TRP A 3 0.24 42.94 31.65
N VAL A 4 0.25 42.66 32.95
CA VAL A 4 0.64 41.34 33.49
C VAL A 4 -0.40 40.28 33.13
N ILE A 5 -1.69 40.64 33.24
CA ILE A 5 -2.81 39.76 32.88
C ILE A 5 -2.79 39.50 31.37
N SER A 6 -2.54 40.53 30.56
CA SER A 6 -2.47 40.40 29.10
C SER A 6 -1.33 39.48 28.66
N ILE A 7 -0.14 39.62 29.25
CA ILE A 7 1.01 38.75 28.98
C ILE A 7 0.74 37.30 29.43
N ALA A 8 0.08 37.11 30.59
CA ALA A 8 -0.28 35.79 31.09
C ALA A 8 -1.29 35.08 30.16
N VAL A 9 -2.27 35.80 29.63
CA VAL A 9 -3.24 35.27 28.65
C VAL A 9 -2.54 34.87 27.35
N ILE A 10 -1.64 35.72 26.83
CA ILE A 10 -0.87 35.42 25.61
C ILE A 10 0.03 34.18 25.82
N LEU A 11 0.72 34.07 26.96
CA LEU A 11 1.54 32.90 27.29
C LEU A 11 0.70 31.62 27.44
N SER A 12 -0.50 31.72 28.01
CA SER A 12 -1.44 30.59 28.10
C SER A 12 -1.89 30.10 26.73
N LEU A 13 -2.10 31.01 25.78
CA LEU A 13 -2.48 30.66 24.40
C LEU A 13 -1.30 30.02 23.64
N ILE A 14 -0.08 30.55 23.80
CA ILE A 14 1.13 29.99 23.17
C ILE A 14 1.46 28.60 23.74
N GLY A 15 1.31 28.40 25.05
CA GLY A 15 1.52 27.11 25.70
C GLY A 15 0.60 26.01 25.16
N SER A 16 -0.62 26.35 24.76
CA SER A 16 -1.57 25.43 24.14
C SER A 16 -1.15 24.98 22.73
N ILE A 17 -0.52 25.86 21.95
CA ILE A 17 -0.10 25.58 20.56
C ILE A 17 1.22 24.80 20.50
N MET A 18 2.09 24.94 21.51
CA MET A 18 3.45 24.40 21.51
C MET A 18 3.52 22.86 21.53
N TRP A 19 2.42 22.16 21.83
CA TRP A 19 2.32 20.70 21.79
C TRP A 19 2.03 20.12 20.40
N VAL A 20 1.80 20.96 19.38
CA VAL A 20 1.49 20.54 18.00
C VAL A 20 2.73 20.61 17.12
N ARG A 21 3.84 20.00 17.57
CA ARG A 21 5.03 19.81 16.71
C ARG A 21 4.98 18.39 16.16
N PRO A 22 4.83 18.20 14.83
CA PRO A 22 4.85 16.86 14.27
C PRO A 22 6.22 16.24 14.53
N SER A 23 6.22 14.97 14.90
CA SER A 23 7.45 14.19 15.04
C SER A 23 8.22 14.15 13.71
N PRO A 24 9.55 13.97 13.73
CA PRO A 24 10.34 13.81 12.51
C PRO A 24 9.82 12.70 11.59
N ARG A 25 9.23 11.64 12.18
CA ARG A 25 8.59 10.54 11.43
C ARG A 25 7.34 10.99 10.70
N GLU A 26 6.47 11.77 11.32
CA GLU A 26 5.27 12.31 10.68
C GLU A 26 5.62 13.27 9.54
N HIS A 27 6.66 14.08 9.71
CA HIS A 27 7.19 14.90 8.62
C HIS A 27 7.68 14.04 7.45
N MET A 28 8.43 12.97 7.69
CA MET A 28 8.88 12.06 6.64
C MET A 28 7.70 11.41 5.91
N LEU A 29 6.72 10.88 6.66
CA LEU A 29 5.51 10.28 6.10
C LEU A 29 4.72 11.26 5.25
N SER A 30 4.60 12.52 5.68
CA SER A 30 3.93 13.56 4.90
C SER A 30 4.62 13.80 3.56
N LYS A 31 5.96 13.77 3.52
CA LYS A 31 6.74 13.90 2.28
C LYS A 31 6.51 12.71 1.35
N ILE A 32 6.55 11.49 1.87
CA ILE A 32 6.31 10.27 1.08
C ILE A 32 4.91 10.30 0.48
N ARG A 33 3.88 10.59 1.27
CA ARG A 33 2.48 10.62 0.79
C ARG A 33 2.21 11.76 -0.18
N LEU A 34 2.85 12.92 0.00
CA LEU A 34 2.79 14.02 -0.95
C LEU A 34 3.46 13.62 -2.28
N HIS A 35 4.61 12.96 -2.22
CA HIS A 35 5.32 12.44 -3.39
C HIS A 35 4.47 11.37 -4.13
N ALA A 36 3.86 10.47 -3.38
CA ALA A 36 2.94 9.46 -3.91
C ALA A 36 1.82 10.06 -4.75
N ARG A 37 1.20 11.14 -4.27
CA ARG A 37 0.15 11.85 -5.02
C ARG A 37 0.65 12.42 -6.34
N LYS A 38 1.90 12.91 -6.39
CA LYS A 38 2.51 13.41 -7.63
C LYS A 38 2.74 12.29 -8.65
N LEU A 39 3.04 11.08 -8.17
CA LEU A 39 3.16 9.86 -8.99
C LEU A 39 1.81 9.25 -9.36
N GLY A 40 0.68 9.84 -8.94
CA GLY A 40 -0.66 9.34 -9.25
C GLY A 40 -1.22 8.31 -8.26
N PHE A 41 -0.53 8.06 -7.14
CA PHE A 41 -1.07 7.20 -6.08
C PHE A 41 -2.09 7.95 -5.21
N SER A 42 -3.19 7.26 -4.90
CA SER A 42 -4.05 7.57 -3.77
C SER A 42 -3.64 6.73 -2.55
N VAL A 43 -3.30 7.39 -1.45
CA VAL A 43 -2.87 6.71 -0.21
C VAL A 43 -4.03 6.68 0.78
N GLN A 44 -4.40 5.48 1.22
CA GLN A 44 -5.45 5.24 2.21
C GLN A 44 -5.00 4.23 3.24
N ILE A 45 -5.44 4.35 4.48
CA ILE A 45 -5.21 3.31 5.48
C ILE A 45 -6.24 2.21 5.26
N ALA A 46 -5.75 0.99 5.02
CA ALA A 46 -6.59 -0.18 4.81
C ALA A 46 -6.43 -1.18 5.95
N HIS A 47 -7.52 -1.87 6.28
CA HIS A 47 -7.52 -3.01 7.18
C HIS A 47 -7.47 -4.27 6.33
N LEU A 48 -6.36 -4.98 6.43
CA LEU A 48 -6.15 -6.25 5.76
C LEU A 48 -6.37 -7.40 6.72
N GLU A 49 -7.12 -8.39 6.28
CA GLU A 49 -7.18 -9.70 6.92
C GLU A 49 -6.26 -10.62 6.12
N THR A 50 -5.15 -11.07 6.72
CA THR A 50 -4.23 -11.97 6.03
C THR A 50 -4.87 -13.35 5.85
N PRO A 51 -4.51 -14.10 4.79
CA PRO A 51 -4.80 -15.52 4.72
C PRO A 51 -4.26 -16.25 5.95
N ARG A 52 -4.95 -17.30 6.38
CA ARG A 52 -4.47 -18.17 7.46
C ARG A 52 -3.08 -18.71 7.10
N GLY A 53 -2.04 -18.28 7.83
CA GLY A 53 -0.71 -18.85 7.68
C GLY A 53 -0.68 -20.30 8.14
N LYS A 54 0.22 -21.12 7.59
CA LYS A 54 0.42 -22.51 8.08
C LYS A 54 0.60 -22.52 9.61
N GLY A 55 -0.34 -23.14 10.31
CA GLY A 55 -0.32 -23.28 11.78
C GLY A 55 -1.05 -22.19 12.58
N GLN A 56 -1.68 -21.21 11.94
CA GLN A 56 -2.49 -20.18 12.63
C GLN A 56 -3.99 -20.47 12.50
N MET A 57 -4.71 -20.47 13.63
CA MET A 57 -6.17 -20.73 13.64
C MET A 57 -6.98 -19.55 13.12
N GLU A 58 -6.49 -18.32 13.26
CA GLU A 58 -7.21 -17.08 12.92
C GLU A 58 -6.43 -16.18 11.96
N PRO A 59 -7.11 -15.48 11.04
CA PRO A 59 -6.49 -14.50 10.15
C PRO A 59 -6.02 -13.27 10.94
N GLU A 60 -4.82 -12.78 10.66
CA GLU A 60 -4.27 -11.59 11.32
C GLU A 60 -4.88 -10.32 10.69
N LYS A 61 -5.34 -9.39 11.54
CA LYS A 61 -5.87 -8.09 11.10
C LYS A 61 -4.76 -7.04 11.17
N ILE A 62 -4.21 -6.68 10.02
CA ILE A 62 -3.12 -5.71 9.90
C ILE A 62 -3.67 -4.39 9.36
N ARG A 63 -3.35 -3.29 10.03
CA ARG A 63 -3.61 -1.93 9.53
C ARG A 63 -2.37 -1.44 8.78
N VAL A 64 -2.49 -1.21 7.47
CA VAL A 64 -1.37 -0.84 6.61
C VAL A 64 -1.79 0.24 5.60
N PRO A 65 -0.88 1.17 5.24
CA PRO A 65 -1.07 2.07 4.12
C PRO A 65 -1.21 1.31 2.78
N ALA A 66 -2.28 1.60 2.06
CA ALA A 66 -2.55 1.13 0.71
C ALA A 66 -2.27 2.26 -0.28
N TYR A 67 -1.32 2.03 -1.16
CA TYR A 67 -0.94 2.90 -2.27
C TYR A 67 -1.67 2.42 -3.51
N ARG A 68 -2.66 3.18 -3.98
CA ARG A 68 -3.56 2.78 -5.06
C ARG A 68 -3.33 3.60 -6.32
N ILE A 69 -3.18 2.96 -7.46
CA ILE A 69 -3.21 3.58 -8.79
C ILE A 69 -4.57 3.30 -9.40
N LEU A 70 -5.31 4.36 -9.74
CA LEU A 70 -6.62 4.25 -10.37
C LEU A 70 -6.48 3.88 -11.86
N ARG A 71 -7.35 2.99 -12.33
CA ARG A 71 -7.47 2.59 -13.74
C ARG A 71 -8.66 3.31 -14.36
N SER A 72 -8.39 4.38 -15.10
CA SER A 72 -9.44 5.16 -15.79
C SER A 72 -9.61 4.79 -17.26
N ASP A 73 -8.68 4.02 -17.82
CA ASP A 73 -8.54 3.74 -19.25
C ASP A 73 -9.12 2.40 -19.71
N LEU A 74 -9.81 1.67 -18.82
CA LEU A 74 -10.44 0.40 -19.18
C LEU A 74 -11.79 0.63 -19.88
N SER A 75 -12.06 -0.17 -20.92
CA SER A 75 -13.38 -0.29 -21.53
C SER A 75 -14.35 -1.06 -20.61
N ARG A 76 -15.65 -1.05 -20.94
CA ARG A 76 -16.66 -1.81 -20.19
C ARG A 76 -16.39 -3.32 -20.26
N ASP A 77 -16.03 -3.81 -21.45
CA ASP A 77 -15.76 -5.23 -21.67
C ASP A 77 -14.52 -5.71 -20.89
N GLU A 78 -13.45 -4.92 -20.88
CA GLU A 78 -12.26 -5.23 -20.08
C GLU A 78 -12.54 -5.28 -18.57
N ARG A 79 -13.41 -4.38 -18.08
CA ARG A 79 -13.83 -4.41 -16.67
C ARG A 79 -14.64 -5.67 -16.33
N ASP A 80 -15.51 -6.09 -17.23
CA ASP A 80 -16.38 -7.26 -17.03
C ASP A 80 -15.57 -8.58 -17.08
N GLN A 81 -14.50 -8.63 -17.90
CA GLN A 81 -13.62 -9.80 -18.02
C GLN A 81 -12.50 -9.83 -16.96
N TRP A 82 -12.35 -8.77 -16.18
CA TRP A 82 -11.24 -8.62 -15.23
C TRP A 82 -11.19 -9.72 -14.18
N LYS A 83 -10.03 -10.37 -14.02
CA LYS A 83 -9.78 -11.34 -12.96
C LYS A 83 -9.21 -10.63 -11.75
N THR A 84 -10.06 -10.34 -10.77
CA THR A 84 -9.62 -9.69 -9.52
C THR A 84 -8.81 -10.67 -8.68
N TRP A 85 -7.60 -10.29 -8.31
CA TRP A 85 -6.74 -11.11 -7.48
C TRP A 85 -6.09 -10.31 -6.36
N GLN A 86 -5.70 -11.03 -5.32
CA GLN A 86 -5.05 -10.47 -4.15
C GLN A 86 -4.08 -11.49 -3.57
N ILE A 87 -2.86 -11.05 -3.30
CA ILE A 87 -1.78 -11.87 -2.74
C ILE A 87 -1.19 -11.23 -1.50
N PHE A 88 -0.67 -12.07 -0.63
CA PHE A 88 -0.08 -11.68 0.64
C PHE A 88 1.28 -12.34 0.82
N LYS A 89 2.19 -11.63 1.47
CA LYS A 89 3.47 -12.14 1.93
C LYS A 89 3.26 -12.99 3.19
N THR A 90 2.66 -14.16 3.01
CA THR A 90 2.46 -15.17 4.05
C THR A 90 2.55 -16.57 3.43
N GLU A 91 3.02 -17.54 4.20
CA GLU A 91 3.07 -18.94 3.79
C GLU A 91 1.71 -19.62 3.99
N ASN A 92 1.09 -20.00 2.88
CA ASN A 92 -0.18 -20.74 2.86
C ASN A 92 -0.11 -21.84 1.77
N VAL A 93 -1.08 -22.75 1.78
CA VAL A 93 -1.24 -23.83 0.79
C VAL A 93 -1.58 -23.27 -0.59
N SER A 94 -2.27 -22.12 -0.64
CA SER A 94 -2.60 -21.42 -1.88
C SER A 94 -1.43 -20.59 -2.40
N ASN A 95 -0.36 -21.22 -2.87
CA ASN A 95 0.86 -20.55 -3.35
C ASN A 95 1.24 -20.90 -4.80
N GLN A 96 0.32 -21.50 -5.55
CA GLN A 96 0.57 -21.94 -6.93
C GLN A 96 1.02 -20.75 -7.81
N GLY A 97 2.16 -20.88 -8.51
CA GLY A 97 2.65 -19.85 -9.45
C GLY A 97 3.23 -18.59 -8.79
N LEU A 98 3.33 -18.54 -7.46
CA LEU A 98 3.94 -17.43 -6.71
C LEU A 98 5.31 -17.83 -6.14
N PRO A 99 6.21 -16.87 -5.91
CA PRO A 99 7.48 -17.12 -5.23
C PRO A 99 7.25 -17.52 -3.76
N ALA A 100 8.26 -18.19 -3.17
CA ALA A 100 8.21 -18.62 -1.77
C ALA A 100 7.91 -17.45 -0.82
N GLY A 101 7.11 -17.71 0.21
CA GLY A 101 6.67 -16.70 1.17
C GLY A 101 5.49 -15.85 0.71
N TRP A 102 4.95 -16.09 -0.49
CA TRP A 102 3.73 -15.45 -0.99
C TRP A 102 2.60 -16.46 -1.21
N SER A 103 1.37 -16.01 -0.99
CA SER A 103 0.18 -16.81 -1.21
C SER A 103 -0.99 -15.98 -1.69
N TRP A 104 -1.88 -16.63 -2.43
CA TRP A 104 -3.15 -16.07 -2.86
C TRP A 104 -4.13 -15.98 -1.70
N LYS A 105 -4.81 -14.84 -1.61
CA LYS A 105 -6.08 -14.71 -0.91
C LYS A 105 -7.26 -14.88 -1.87
N ARG A 106 -7.07 -14.45 -3.13
CA ARG A 106 -8.08 -14.48 -4.19
C ARG A 106 -7.39 -14.56 -5.55
N GLY A 107 -7.98 -15.30 -6.50
CA GLY A 107 -7.52 -15.34 -7.89
C GLY A 107 -6.59 -16.50 -8.22
N GLU A 108 -6.35 -17.42 -7.28
CA GLU A 108 -5.61 -18.65 -7.56
C GLU A 108 -6.29 -19.44 -8.70
N TYR A 109 -5.49 -19.92 -9.66
CA TYR A 109 -5.93 -20.59 -10.89
C TYR A 109 -6.80 -19.77 -11.86
N GLN A 110 -6.99 -18.47 -11.63
CA GLN A 110 -7.77 -17.61 -12.53
C GLN A 110 -6.90 -16.84 -13.55
N LEU A 111 -5.60 -16.76 -13.28
CA LEU A 111 -4.63 -16.06 -14.11
C LEU A 111 -3.89 -17.03 -15.02
N SER A 112 -3.44 -16.53 -16.18
CA SER A 112 -2.56 -17.28 -17.07
C SER A 112 -1.16 -17.44 -16.49
N ASP A 113 -0.40 -18.41 -16.97
CA ASP A 113 0.99 -18.64 -16.53
C ASP A 113 1.87 -17.41 -16.77
N ILE A 114 1.67 -16.71 -17.90
CA ILE A 114 2.36 -15.45 -18.22
C ILE A 114 2.07 -14.37 -17.16
N ALA A 115 0.82 -14.26 -16.73
CA ALA A 115 0.43 -13.29 -15.70
C ALA A 115 1.07 -13.64 -14.34
N CYS A 116 1.13 -14.93 -14.00
CA CYS A 116 1.82 -15.40 -12.80
C CYS A 116 3.33 -15.10 -12.84
N GLU A 117 4.00 -15.28 -13.98
CA GLU A 117 5.42 -14.93 -14.17
C GLU A 117 5.68 -13.41 -13.99
N GLN A 118 4.79 -12.57 -14.53
CA GLN A 118 4.88 -11.12 -14.36
C GLN A 118 4.69 -10.70 -12.90
N ILE A 119 3.75 -11.32 -12.19
CA ILE A 119 3.54 -11.12 -10.76
C ILE A 119 4.78 -11.58 -9.97
N ALA A 120 5.35 -12.74 -10.29
CA ALA A 120 6.55 -13.25 -9.62
C ALA A 120 7.75 -12.31 -9.82
N THR A 121 7.94 -11.79 -11.03
CA THR A 121 8.99 -10.81 -11.35
C THR A 121 8.79 -9.51 -10.57
N LEU A 122 7.55 -9.02 -10.52
CA LEU A 122 7.20 -7.84 -9.71
C LEU A 122 7.56 -8.07 -8.24
N ILE A 123 7.14 -9.18 -7.64
CA ILE A 123 7.41 -9.49 -6.22
C ILE A 123 8.90 -9.47 -5.91
N GLN A 124 9.75 -10.00 -6.81
CA GLN A 124 11.20 -10.02 -6.61
C GLN A 124 11.82 -8.62 -6.65
N SER A 125 11.23 -7.69 -7.38
CA SER A 125 11.69 -6.30 -7.48
C SER A 125 11.17 -5.38 -6.37
N LEU A 126 10.16 -5.83 -5.59
CA LEU A 126 9.55 -5.03 -4.54
C LEU A 126 10.35 -5.08 -3.23
N PRO A 127 10.32 -4.00 -2.43
CA PRO A 127 10.99 -4.00 -1.14
C PRO A 127 10.35 -4.99 -0.17
N VAL A 128 11.17 -5.43 0.81
CA VAL A 128 10.78 -6.40 1.83
C VAL A 128 9.54 -5.97 2.65
N GLU A 129 9.29 -4.66 2.72
CA GLU A 129 8.24 -4.01 3.50
C GLU A 129 6.87 -4.01 2.81
N VAL A 130 6.79 -4.49 1.55
CA VAL A 130 5.51 -4.75 0.89
C VAL A 130 4.94 -6.06 1.44
N ILE A 131 3.70 -5.99 1.91
CA ILE A 131 3.04 -7.14 2.56
C ILE A 131 1.93 -7.76 1.72
N ALA A 132 1.37 -7.01 0.77
CA ALA A 132 0.31 -7.50 -0.10
C ALA A 132 0.24 -6.69 -1.39
N LEU A 133 -0.32 -7.31 -2.42
CA LEU A 133 -0.70 -6.70 -3.70
C LEU A 133 -2.14 -7.07 -4.04
N GLU A 134 -2.85 -6.17 -4.70
CA GLU A 134 -4.22 -6.38 -5.14
C GLU A 134 -4.42 -5.74 -6.51
N SER A 135 -5.07 -6.47 -7.42
CA SER A 135 -5.50 -5.95 -8.71
C SER A 135 -7.01 -6.08 -8.85
N THR A 136 -7.65 -4.96 -9.14
CA THR A 136 -9.10 -4.85 -9.40
C THR A 136 -9.33 -4.08 -10.70
N PRO A 137 -10.51 -4.17 -11.34
CA PRO A 137 -10.83 -3.36 -12.51
C PRO A 137 -10.85 -1.84 -12.23
N VAL A 138 -10.78 -1.41 -10.97
CA VAL A 138 -10.83 0.01 -10.59
C VAL A 138 -9.45 0.55 -10.22
N HIS A 139 -8.64 -0.26 -9.56
CA HIS A 139 -7.32 0.13 -9.08
C HIS A 139 -6.38 -1.05 -8.91
N PHE A 140 -5.09 -0.74 -8.94
CA PHE A 140 -4.03 -1.61 -8.44
C PHE A 140 -3.56 -1.07 -7.08
N SER A 141 -3.53 -1.92 -6.05
CA SER A 141 -3.11 -1.55 -4.69
C SER A 141 -1.80 -2.23 -4.31
N VAL A 142 -0.86 -1.44 -3.79
CA VAL A 142 0.33 -1.94 -3.06
C VAL A 142 0.17 -1.62 -1.59
N TYR A 143 0.30 -2.64 -0.74
CA TYR A 143 0.24 -2.47 0.70
C TYR A 143 1.65 -2.49 1.27
N TRP A 144 2.11 -1.31 1.73
CA TRP A 144 3.51 -1.06 2.08
C TRP A 144 3.60 -0.35 3.42
N ARG A 145 4.56 -0.77 4.26
CA ARG A 145 4.79 -0.22 5.60
C ARG A 145 5.49 1.16 5.62
N GLU A 146 5.64 1.81 4.47
CA GLU A 146 6.23 3.17 4.34
C GLU A 146 7.67 3.28 4.90
N ALA A 147 8.41 2.17 4.91
CA ALA A 147 9.81 2.11 5.35
C ALA A 147 10.77 2.22 4.15
N GLY A 148 11.72 3.16 4.22
CA GLY A 148 12.73 3.39 3.17
C GLY A 148 12.66 4.75 2.46
N GLY A 149 11.73 5.63 2.83
CA GLY A 149 11.67 6.99 2.26
C GLY A 149 11.10 7.10 0.84
N PRO A 150 11.18 8.28 0.21
CA PRO A 150 10.61 8.52 -1.12
C PRO A 150 11.25 7.71 -2.25
N GLU A 151 12.55 7.44 -2.18
CA GLU A 151 13.29 6.67 -3.20
C GLU A 151 12.72 5.24 -3.33
N GLN A 152 12.32 4.65 -2.21
CA GLN A 152 11.70 3.33 -2.19
C GLN A 152 10.33 3.33 -2.89
N LEU A 153 9.59 4.44 -2.76
CA LEU A 153 8.32 4.63 -3.46
C LEU A 153 8.53 4.77 -4.98
N ASP A 154 9.59 5.47 -5.40
CA ASP A 154 9.96 5.56 -6.82
C ASP A 154 10.31 4.19 -7.40
N ALA A 155 11.06 3.37 -6.65
CA ALA A 155 11.38 2.00 -7.04
C ALA A 155 10.12 1.12 -7.15
N ILE A 156 9.19 1.23 -6.18
CA ILE A 156 7.88 0.55 -6.28
C ILE A 156 7.13 1.02 -7.52
N HIS A 157 7.04 2.32 -7.75
CA HIS A 157 6.31 2.87 -8.89
C HIS A 157 6.88 2.39 -10.24
N ALA A 158 8.21 2.33 -10.36
CA ALA A 158 8.88 1.81 -11.55
C ALA A 158 8.60 0.31 -11.75
N ALA A 159 8.67 -0.48 -10.68
CA ALA A 159 8.39 -1.91 -10.71
C ALA A 159 6.95 -2.23 -11.13
N LEU A 160 5.99 -1.35 -10.83
CA LEU A 160 4.58 -1.53 -11.21
C LEU A 160 4.29 -1.23 -12.69
N GLN A 161 5.11 -0.45 -13.40
CA GLN A 161 4.77 -0.05 -14.77
C GLN A 161 4.49 -1.23 -15.71
N PRO A 162 5.28 -2.32 -15.71
CA PRO A 162 5.02 -3.47 -16.57
C PRO A 162 3.68 -4.15 -16.25
N ILE A 163 3.31 -4.30 -14.97
CA ILE A 163 2.07 -4.98 -14.60
C ILE A 163 0.83 -4.13 -14.90
N LEU A 164 0.95 -2.81 -14.75
CA LEU A 164 -0.11 -1.87 -15.10
C LEU A 164 -0.35 -1.85 -16.61
N ALA A 165 0.73 -1.85 -17.41
CA ALA A 165 0.65 -1.92 -18.86
C ALA A 165 0.10 -3.27 -19.35
N ALA A 166 0.44 -4.37 -18.67
CA ALA A 166 -0.05 -5.71 -18.99
C ALA A 166 -1.54 -5.93 -18.64
N ARG A 167 -2.16 -5.01 -17.89
CA ARG A 167 -3.58 -5.05 -17.49
C ARG A 167 -3.97 -6.36 -16.79
N ILE A 168 -3.15 -6.75 -15.81
CA ILE A 168 -3.34 -7.93 -14.94
C ILE A 168 -3.84 -7.51 -13.57
#